data_AF-A0A0N0AA94-F1
#
_entry.id   AF-A0A0N0AA94-F1
#
_cell.length_a   1.000
_cell.length_b   1.000
_cell.length_c   1.000
_cell.angle_alpha   90.00
_cell.angle_beta   90.00
_cell.angle_gamma   90.00
#
_symmetry.space_group_name_H-M   'P 1'
#
loop_
_entity.id
_entity.type
_entity.pdbx_description
1 polymer ?
#
loop_
_entity_poly.entity_id
_entity_poly.type
_entity_poly.pdbx_seq_one_letter_code
_entity_poly.pdbx_strand_id
1 'polypeptide(L)'
;MLVQSVPVSHSPRKRAVYRLVFATRSPYGLWVFGDTVARARATWWETLEEREEDDALFSVASVTRPDPKEVEAKAVPEIAENLAKLLARTRRPVRLVDHTLEVFGSFYGQVTEPVVRKAVQRLHEQGGTPSNGVGVKKTREITLYPGNLAA
;
A
#
# COMPACT_ATOMS: atom_id res chain seq x y z
N MET A 1 6.93 -19.93 4.31
CA MET A 1 5.49 -19.78 4.02
C MET A 1 5.06 -18.46 4.62
N LEU A 2 4.32 -17.64 3.87
CA LEU A 2 3.88 -16.31 4.29
C LEU A 2 2.35 -16.33 4.46
N VAL A 3 1.85 -15.79 5.56
CA VAL A 3 0.41 -15.70 5.84
C VAL A 3 0.10 -14.27 6.24
N GLN A 4 -0.89 -13.66 5.60
CA GLN A 4 -1.35 -12.32 5.93
C GLN A 4 -2.85 -12.27 6.17
N SER A 5 -3.26 -11.44 7.13
CA SER A 5 -4.65 -11.23 7.49
C SER A 5 -4.99 -9.75 7.36
N VAL A 6 -5.86 -9.41 6.41
CA VAL A 6 -6.31 -8.04 6.18
C VAL A 6 -7.74 -7.88 6.70
N PRO A 7 -8.01 -6.90 7.59
CA PRO A 7 -9.35 -6.63 8.06
C PRO A 7 -10.19 -5.96 6.97
N VAL A 8 -11.40 -6.46 6.77
CA VAL A 8 -12.39 -5.85 5.87
C VAL A 8 -13.44 -5.16 6.72
N SER A 9 -13.56 -3.84 6.56
CA SER A 9 -14.35 -2.96 7.44
C SER A 9 -15.06 -1.88 6.64
N HIS A 10 -16.29 -1.55 7.03
CA HIS A 10 -17.05 -0.45 6.41
C HIS A 10 -16.38 0.92 6.56
N SER A 11 -15.59 1.13 7.61
CA SER A 11 -14.70 2.30 7.74
C SER A 11 -13.46 1.91 8.56
N PRO A 12 -12.32 2.63 8.49
CA PRO A 12 -11.14 2.26 9.26
C PRO A 12 -11.31 2.36 10.77
N ARG A 13 -12.29 3.14 11.25
CA ARG A 13 -12.59 3.29 12.68
C ARG A 13 -13.60 2.27 13.20
N LYS A 14 -14.23 1.48 12.32
CA LYS A 14 -15.19 0.45 12.69
C LYS A 14 -14.51 -0.93 12.77
N ARG A 15 -15.09 -1.82 13.59
CA ARG A 15 -14.65 -3.21 13.70
C ARG A 15 -14.72 -3.91 12.34
N ALA A 16 -13.76 -4.80 12.07
CA ALA A 16 -13.77 -5.60 10.86
C ALA A 16 -15.02 -6.51 10.82
N VAL A 17 -15.72 -6.50 9.69
CA VAL A 17 -16.85 -7.40 9.40
C VAL A 17 -16.34 -8.82 9.28
N TYR A 18 -15.23 -8.99 8.58
CA TYR A 18 -14.49 -10.24 8.47
C TYR A 18 -13.00 -9.96 8.20
N ARG A 19 -12.19 -11.02 8.24
CA ARG A 19 -10.76 -10.94 7.90
C ARG A 19 -10.48 -11.81 6.69
N LEU A 20 -9.82 -11.24 5.69
CA LEU A 20 -9.31 -12.01 4.56
C LEU A 20 -7.93 -12.56 4.92
N VAL A 21 -7.78 -13.88 4.87
CA VAL A 21 -6.53 -14.57 5.15
C VAL A 21 -5.97 -15.12 3.85
N PHE A 22 -4.74 -14.74 3.51
CA PHE A 22 -4.05 -15.21 2.32
C PHE A 22 -2.72 -15.87 2.70
N ALA A 23 -2.57 -17.13 2.31
CA ALA A 23 -1.37 -17.92 2.53
C ALA A 23 -0.68 -18.19 1.20
N THR A 24 0.61 -17.91 1.11
CA THR A 24 1.40 -18.11 -0.10
C THR A 24 2.85 -18.47 0.21
N ARG A 25 3.51 -19.14 -0.74
CA ARG A 25 4.96 -19.34 -0.71
C ARG A 25 5.72 -18.27 -1.50
N SER A 26 5.01 -17.44 -2.26
CA SER A 26 5.59 -16.46 -3.19
C SER A 26 5.38 -15.03 -2.69
N PRO A 27 6.45 -14.22 -2.54
CA PRO A 27 6.34 -12.79 -2.25
C PRO A 27 5.49 -12.04 -3.30
N TYR A 28 5.56 -12.46 -4.56
CA TYR A 28 4.70 -11.96 -5.62
C TYR A 28 3.22 -12.13 -5.31
N GLY A 29 2.84 -13.27 -4.70
CA GLY A 29 1.46 -13.51 -4.29
C GLY A 29 1.00 -12.48 -3.25
N LEU A 30 1.84 -12.13 -2.28
CA LEU A 30 1.51 -11.09 -1.30
C LEU A 30 1.35 -9.73 -1.96
N TRP A 31 2.20 -9.41 -2.92
CA TRP A 31 2.13 -8.13 -3.62
C TRP A 31 0.79 -7.97 -4.34
N VAL A 32 0.41 -8.97 -5.14
CA VAL A 32 -0.86 -8.97 -5.88
C VAL A 32 -2.05 -8.98 -4.93
N PHE A 33 -1.99 -9.76 -3.84
CA PHE A 33 -3.05 -9.79 -2.84
C PHE A 33 -3.25 -8.42 -2.19
N GLY A 34 -2.17 -7.75 -1.78
CA GLY A 34 -2.24 -6.42 -1.17
C GLY A 34 -2.88 -5.38 -2.10
N ASP A 35 -2.45 -5.31 -3.36
CA ASP A 35 -3.01 -4.38 -4.35
C ASP A 35 -4.49 -4.70 -4.66
N THR A 36 -4.83 -5.99 -4.82
CA THR A 36 -6.20 -6.41 -5.13
C THR A 36 -7.16 -6.10 -3.98
N VAL A 37 -6.74 -6.34 -2.73
CA VAL A 37 -7.56 -6.02 -1.55
C VAL A 37 -7.76 -4.50 -1.41
N ALA A 38 -6.73 -3.70 -1.66
CA ALA A 38 -6.85 -2.24 -1.63
C ALA A 38 -7.85 -1.73 -2.69
N ARG A 39 -7.82 -2.29 -3.90
CA ARG A 39 -8.80 -1.98 -4.95
C ARG A 39 -10.21 -2.42 -4.58
N ALA A 40 -10.37 -3.67 -4.13
CA ALA A 40 -11.68 -4.20 -3.73
C ALA A 40 -12.29 -3.39 -2.59
N ARG A 41 -11.47 -2.92 -1.64
CA ARG A 41 -11.89 -2.03 -0.57
C ARG A 41 -12.39 -0.68 -1.09
N ALA A 42 -11.67 -0.08 -2.05
CA ALA A 42 -12.09 1.19 -2.66
C ALA A 42 -13.45 1.03 -3.37
N THR A 43 -13.59 -0.01 -4.19
CA THR A 43 -14.85 -0.31 -4.88
C THR A 43 -16.00 -0.63 -3.92
N TRP A 44 -15.73 -1.36 -2.83
CA TRP A 44 -16.78 -1.66 -1.85
C TRP A 44 -17.27 -0.40 -1.15
N TRP A 45 -16.39 0.54 -0.82
CA TRP A 45 -16.79 1.81 -0.25
C TRP A 45 -17.62 2.66 -1.21
N GLU A 46 -17.29 2.68 -2.50
CA GLU A 46 -18.10 3.35 -3.53
C GLU A 46 -19.53 2.81 -3.56
N THR A 47 -19.72 1.48 -3.52
CA THR A 47 -21.08 0.90 -3.51
C THR A 47 -21.88 1.17 -2.23
N LEU A 48 -21.21 1.45 -1.11
CA LEU A 48 -21.89 1.83 0.14
C LEU A 48 -22.33 3.29 0.10
N GLU A 49 -21.53 4.16 -0.51
CA GLU A 49 -21.88 5.56 -0.74
C GLU A 49 -23.09 5.67 -1.67
N GLU A 50 -23.08 4.95 -2.81
CA GLU A 50 -24.21 4.92 -3.76
C GLU A 50 -25.52 4.46 -3.10
N ARG A 51 -25.46 3.42 -2.25
CA ARG A 51 -26.65 2.92 -1.54
C ARG A 51 -27.19 3.91 -0.50
N GLU A 52 -26.32 4.65 0.19
CA GLU A 52 -26.74 5.68 1.15
C GLU A 52 -27.42 6.87 0.45
N GLU A 53 -27.01 7.21 -0.77
CA GLU A 53 -27.63 8.27 -1.57
C GLU A 53 -29.05 7.91 -2.05
N ASP A 54 -29.30 6.64 -2.41
CA ASP A 54 -30.62 6.16 -2.85
C ASP A 54 -31.62 5.95 -1.68
N ASP A 55 -31.17 5.54 -0.49
CA ASP A 55 -31.99 5.22 0.69
C ASP A 55 -32.20 6.42 1.66
N ALA A 56 -32.44 7.63 1.13
CA ALA A 56 -32.53 8.90 1.88
C ALA A 56 -33.60 9.00 3.01
N LEU A 57 -34.33 7.92 3.32
CA LEU A 57 -35.26 7.83 4.47
C LEU A 57 -34.67 7.13 5.71
N PHE A 58 -33.50 6.48 5.63
CA PHE A 58 -32.82 5.86 6.77
C PHE A 58 -31.36 6.32 6.88
N SER A 59 -31.15 7.55 7.35
CA SER A 59 -29.81 8.07 7.68
C SER A 59 -29.25 7.44 8.96
N VAL A 60 -28.87 6.15 8.92
CA VAL A 60 -28.24 5.50 10.07
C VAL A 60 -26.75 5.29 9.80
N ALA A 61 -25.99 6.27 10.30
CA ALA A 61 -24.53 6.28 10.44
C ALA A 61 -23.74 6.41 9.15
N SER A 62 -23.68 7.65 8.63
CA SER A 62 -22.70 8.14 7.66
C SER A 62 -21.42 7.30 7.70
N VAL A 63 -21.25 6.42 6.73
CA VAL A 63 -20.00 5.69 6.58
C VAL A 63 -19.00 6.73 6.10
N THR A 64 -18.32 7.40 7.04
CA THR A 64 -17.27 8.36 6.69
C THR A 64 -16.11 7.57 6.08
N ARG A 65 -16.15 7.39 4.75
CA ARG A 65 -15.01 6.94 3.97
C ARG A 65 -13.88 7.92 4.24
N PRO A 66 -12.72 7.45 4.70
CA PRO A 66 -11.53 8.31 4.70
C PRO A 66 -11.23 8.66 3.26
N ASP A 67 -11.01 9.94 3.00
CA ASP A 67 -10.63 10.38 1.66
C ASP A 67 -9.41 9.55 1.20
N PRO A 68 -9.51 8.82 0.07
CA PRO A 68 -8.38 8.08 -0.49
C PRO A 68 -7.10 8.93 -0.57
N LYS A 69 -7.23 10.24 -0.83
CA LYS A 69 -6.09 11.16 -0.87
C LYS A 69 -5.44 11.36 0.49
N GLU A 70 -6.20 11.40 1.58
CA GLU A 70 -5.65 11.49 2.94
C GLU A 70 -4.88 10.23 3.32
N VAL A 71 -5.40 9.05 2.93
CA VAL A 71 -4.71 7.78 3.16
C VAL A 71 -3.41 7.74 2.36
N GLU A 72 -3.46 8.13 1.08
CA GLU A 72 -2.25 8.23 0.25
C GLU A 72 -1.24 9.23 0.81
N ALA A 73 -1.68 10.40 1.26
CA ALA A 73 -0.81 11.44 1.82
C ALA A 73 -0.06 10.98 3.08
N LYS A 74 -0.66 10.08 3.86
CA LYS A 74 -0.01 9.43 5.02
C LYS A 74 0.86 8.24 4.59
N ALA A 75 0.42 7.47 3.61
CA ALA A 75 1.11 6.26 3.16
C ALA A 75 2.41 6.55 2.42
N VAL A 76 2.42 7.55 1.53
CA VAL A 76 3.61 7.89 0.74
C VAL A 76 4.86 8.17 1.61
N PRO A 77 4.82 9.04 2.65
CA PRO A 77 5.99 9.28 3.47
C PRO A 77 6.41 8.05 4.30
N GLU A 78 5.47 7.29 4.85
CA GLU A 78 5.80 6.08 5.64
C GLU A 78 6.43 4.99 4.75
N ILE A 79 5.88 4.75 3.56
CA ILE A 79 6.44 3.80 2.60
C ILE A 79 7.83 4.25 2.17
N ALA A 80 8.05 5.56 1.91
CA ALA A 80 9.38 6.07 1.58
C ALA A 80 10.39 5.82 2.70
N GLU A 81 9.99 6.01 3.97
CA GLU A 81 10.82 5.71 5.13
C GLU A 81 11.12 4.20 5.25
N ASN A 82 10.13 3.34 5.01
CA ASN A 82 10.32 1.89 5.00
C ASN A 82 11.33 1.46 3.93
N LEU A 83 11.24 2.03 2.73
CA LEU A 83 12.19 1.81 1.65
C LEU A 83 13.61 2.27 2.03
N ALA A 84 13.74 3.44 2.66
CA ALA A 84 15.02 3.94 3.14
C ALA A 84 15.65 3.01 4.19
N LYS A 85 14.87 2.56 5.19
CA LYS A 85 15.30 1.60 6.21
C LYS A 85 15.74 0.27 5.57
N LEU A 86 14.99 -0.21 4.58
CA LEU A 86 15.28 -1.45 3.86
C LEU A 86 16.60 -1.34 3.08
N LEU A 87 16.85 -0.23 2.40
CA LEU A 87 18.11 0.03 1.69
C LEU A 87 19.29 0.16 2.66
N ALA A 88 19.13 0.90 3.76
CA ALA A 88 20.17 1.08 4.78
C ALA A 88 20.57 -0.25 5.45
N ARG A 89 19.59 -1.12 5.72
CA ARG A 89 19.80 -2.45 6.30
C ARG A 89 20.46 -3.42 5.33
N THR A 90 20.03 -3.43 4.07
CA THR A 90 20.47 -4.44 3.10
C THR A 90 21.79 -4.06 2.43
N ARG A 91 22.05 -2.74 2.25
CA ARG A 91 23.21 -2.18 1.53
C ARG A 91 23.45 -2.79 0.14
N ARG A 92 22.40 -3.31 -0.48
CA ARG A 92 22.41 -3.95 -1.80
C ARG A 92 21.17 -3.53 -2.59
N PRO A 93 21.15 -3.75 -3.91
CA PRO A 93 19.95 -3.54 -4.70
C PRO A 93 18.79 -4.38 -4.18
N VAL A 94 17.62 -3.77 -4.06
CA VAL A 94 16.41 -4.37 -3.50
C VAL A 94 15.31 -4.32 -4.54
N ARG A 95 14.76 -5.48 -4.93
CA ARG A 95 13.57 -5.55 -5.77
C ARG A 95 12.33 -5.47 -4.89
N LEU A 96 11.40 -4.56 -5.20
CA LEU A 96 10.26 -4.28 -4.31
C LEU A 96 9.38 -5.50 -4.01
N VAL A 97 9.12 -6.35 -5.02
CA VAL A 97 8.26 -7.53 -4.85
C VAL A 97 8.77 -8.51 -3.81
N ASP A 98 10.10 -8.63 -3.65
CA ASP A 98 10.72 -9.58 -2.73
C ASP A 98 10.58 -9.15 -1.27
N HIS A 99 10.23 -7.88 -1.03
CA HIS A 99 10.11 -7.26 0.29
C HIS A 99 8.72 -6.65 0.54
N THR A 100 7.68 -7.22 -0.09
CA THR A 100 6.31 -6.68 -0.09
C THR A 100 5.86 -6.17 1.29
N LEU A 101 5.97 -6.96 2.36
CA LEU A 101 5.48 -6.57 3.68
C LEU A 101 6.28 -5.42 4.29
N GLU A 102 7.58 -5.38 4.04
CA GLU A 102 8.44 -4.30 4.52
C GLU A 102 8.14 -3.01 3.75
N VAL A 103 7.90 -3.10 2.43
CA VAL A 103 7.53 -1.95 1.59
C VAL A 103 6.23 -1.32 2.07
N PHE A 104 5.15 -2.11 2.16
CA PHE A 104 3.83 -1.59 2.47
C PHE A 104 3.62 -1.30 3.97
N GLY A 105 4.29 -2.04 4.85
CA GLY A 105 4.19 -1.85 6.31
C GLY A 105 2.75 -1.85 6.80
N SER A 106 2.39 -0.80 7.54
CA SER A 106 1.04 -0.65 8.11
C SER A 106 -0.06 -0.48 7.05
N PHE A 107 0.30 -0.05 5.84
CA PHE A 107 -0.63 0.22 4.74
C PHE A 107 -0.86 -0.99 3.83
N TYR A 108 -0.39 -2.18 4.20
CA TYR A 108 -0.64 -3.39 3.44
C TYR A 108 -2.14 -3.69 3.31
N GLY A 109 -2.62 -3.81 2.07
CA GLY A 109 -4.05 -3.99 1.76
C GLY A 109 -4.90 -2.72 1.88
N GLN A 110 -4.28 -1.57 2.17
CA GLN A 110 -4.97 -0.27 2.27
C GLN A 110 -4.68 0.65 1.08
N VAL A 111 -3.49 0.52 0.49
CA VAL A 111 -3.05 1.34 -0.65
C VAL A 111 -2.64 0.48 -1.83
N THR A 112 -2.73 1.07 -3.03
CA THR A 112 -2.48 0.40 -4.31
C THR A 112 -1.03 0.60 -4.78
N GLU A 113 -0.60 -0.20 -5.76
CA GLU A 113 0.74 -0.11 -6.37
C GLU A 113 1.19 1.31 -6.76
N PRO A 114 0.34 2.20 -7.33
CA PRO A 114 0.75 3.56 -7.65
C PRO A 114 1.28 4.37 -6.47
N VAL A 115 0.77 4.14 -5.26
CA VAL A 115 1.22 4.84 -4.04
C VAL A 115 2.67 4.48 -3.71
N VAL A 116 3.03 3.21 -3.89
CA VAL A 116 4.42 2.76 -3.73
C VAL A 116 5.33 3.42 -4.76
N ARG A 117 4.88 3.58 -6.01
CA ARG A 117 5.65 4.30 -7.03
C ARG A 117 5.87 5.77 -6.66
N LYS A 118 4.85 6.46 -6.14
CA LYS A 118 4.99 7.83 -5.60
C LYS A 118 6.00 7.87 -4.45
N ALA A 119 6.00 6.88 -3.57
CA ALA A 119 6.97 6.77 -2.48
C ALA A 119 8.42 6.57 -2.98
N VAL A 120 8.63 5.78 -4.05
CA VAL A 120 9.93 5.65 -4.71
C VAL A 120 10.41 6.99 -5.27
N GLN A 121 9.52 7.71 -5.97
CA GLN A 121 9.84 9.04 -6.52
C GLN A 121 10.20 10.03 -5.42
N ARG A 122 9.42 10.06 -4.33
CA ARG A 122 9.70 10.88 -3.16
C ARG A 122 11.06 10.54 -2.54
N LEU A 123 11.40 9.26 -2.37
CA LEU A 123 12.68 8.85 -1.82
C LEU A 123 13.86 9.28 -2.71
N HIS A 124 13.66 9.22 -4.03
CA HIS A 124 14.64 9.70 -5.00
C HIS A 124 14.85 11.22 -4.92
N GLU A 125 13.76 11.99 -4.86
CA GLU A 125 13.79 13.46 -4.70
C GLU A 125 14.53 13.87 -3.41
N GLN A 126 14.43 13.06 -2.36
CA GLN A 126 15.15 13.25 -1.10
C GLN A 126 16.63 12.81 -1.14
N GLY A 127 17.10 12.27 -2.27
CA GLY A 127 18.46 11.76 -2.43
C GLY A 127 18.73 10.41 -1.74
N GLY A 128 17.69 9.74 -1.19
CA GLY A 128 17.84 8.46 -0.49
C GLY A 128 18.12 7.28 -1.42
N THR A 129 17.85 7.42 -2.71
CA THR A 129 18.20 6.44 -3.75
C THR A 129 18.42 7.14 -5.10
N PRO A 130 19.34 6.65 -5.95
CA PRO A 130 19.42 7.08 -7.34
C PRO A 130 18.25 6.56 -8.21
N SER A 131 17.40 5.69 -7.66
CA SER A 131 16.33 5.01 -8.40
C SER A 131 15.02 5.79 -8.37
N ASN A 132 14.58 6.31 -9.50
CA ASN A 132 13.33 7.09 -9.61
C ASN A 132 12.10 6.25 -10.07
N GLY A 133 12.30 4.97 -10.38
CA GLY A 133 11.25 4.07 -10.85
C GLY A 133 10.74 4.34 -12.27
N VAL A 134 11.30 5.31 -12.99
CA VAL A 134 10.92 5.66 -14.37
C VAL A 134 11.40 4.55 -15.32
N GLY A 135 10.62 4.26 -16.37
CA GLY A 135 10.94 3.22 -17.37
C GLY A 135 10.57 1.79 -16.97
N VAL A 136 10.18 1.54 -15.71
CA VAL A 136 9.72 0.22 -15.27
C VAL A 136 8.20 0.10 -15.40
N LYS A 137 7.71 -0.83 -16.23
CA LYS A 137 6.27 -0.99 -16.53
C LYS A 137 5.43 -1.35 -15.30
N LYS A 138 5.91 -2.26 -14.45
CA LYS A 138 5.20 -2.73 -13.25
C LYS A 138 5.91 -2.26 -12.00
N THR A 139 5.20 -1.63 -11.06
CA THR A 139 5.82 -1.06 -9.85
C THR A 139 6.57 -2.12 -9.03
N ARG A 140 6.03 -3.33 -8.92
CA ARG A 140 6.67 -4.47 -8.24
C ARG A 140 8.03 -4.89 -8.79
N GLU A 141 8.31 -4.58 -10.05
CA GLU A 141 9.55 -4.93 -10.73
C GLU A 141 10.64 -3.86 -10.57
N ILE A 142 10.32 -2.74 -9.89
CA ILE A 142 11.32 -1.72 -9.57
C ILE A 142 12.39 -2.34 -8.66
N THR A 143 13.64 -2.14 -9.05
CA THR A 143 14.81 -2.41 -8.22
C THR A 143 15.36 -1.08 -7.73
N LEU A 144 15.40 -0.92 -6.40
CA LEU A 144 16.02 0.22 -5.76
C LEU A 144 17.48 -0.07 -5.48
N TYR A 145 18.33 0.86 -5.86
CA TYR A 145 19.74 0.83 -5.53
C TYR A 145 19.99 1.67 -4.27
N PRO A 146 20.88 1.24 -3.37
CA PRO A 146 21.31 2.10 -2.27
C PRO A 146 21.95 3.37 -2.87
N GLY A 147 21.66 4.54 -2.28
CA GLY A 147 22.43 5.75 -2.56
C GLY A 147 23.92 5.53 -2.26
N ASN A 148 24.78 6.38 -2.84
CA ASN A 148 26.13 6.54 -2.29
C ASN A 148 25.95 7.05 -0.86
N LEU A 149 25.89 6.13 0.10
CA LEU A 149 26.19 6.38 1.49
C LEU A 149 27.67 6.79 1.46
N ALA A 150 27.93 8.09 1.32
CA ALA A 150 29.25 8.61 1.65
C ALA A 150 29.59 8.07 3.05
N ALA A 151 30.77 7.47 3.12
CA ALA A 151 31.29 6.72 4.26
C ALA A 151 31.19 7.47 5.60
#